data_AF-A0A7C8M1M3-F1
#
_entry.id   AF-A0A7C8M1M3-F1
#
_cell.length_a   1.000
_cell.length_b   1.000
_cell.length_c   1.000
_cell.angle_alpha   90.00
_cell.angle_beta   90.00
_cell.angle_gamma   90.00
#
_symmetry.space_group_name_H-M   'P 1'
#
loop_
_entity.id
_entity.type
_entity.pdbx_description
1 polymer ?
#
loop_
_entity_poly.entity_id
_entity_poly.type
_entity_poly.pdbx_seq_one_letter_code
_entity_poly.pdbx_strand_id
1 'polypeptide(L)'
;MNDVESATLKLAELLRHPEDLDKIPALKAEFLRKKAAVDGQLRHGLRDQLEVTQAGMNSITDGQRTVNLIKEEMMKIDKLCAEAQNMIDDFPHINLVAATHRNFEQVEQMKRDIETFEERLGGLEFLLSQDDEDPANQPNLLEIHYGLTQLRDVRDKAMEQIKGSEDASTELMDNLALESGVTVQDLFLRLDDVIEWFNKHIGEACMNLIELVQSGNDGMVVRLALVIEEEEKADKKAKALQDAQREYKDLASRFKSIAAGPKELRGYKEKFLKAIEFVCQEHLGETNEKFQDDPEKLEKYFKWYFNNLNTVKLGMQSLMPKKWRIFRTYSSIYHKQMHDWLVEQIDDESLRPPQLLAIINWADKYYSKMQKLSIPEEELEPHLIDNRAAELVRDYRQIIVKAVEEWMDRMAATDKRSFLDQDADAIEKNVDGIFQTKTLGDMWRMLREQLFVAASSDRTDVAEGVIESMFRALTARQRMWQSIVEEELTKYISPNADLDGLVPFQDWLVSIANDQILCIDESEIDVVGGQQSYLTSFEREIEPLVSPAYAPNIATQTETLRFAYVDLATKCIQTFCTSIFVIDFRSTMAEFFTQT
;
A
#
# COMPACT_ATOMS: atom_id res chain seq x y z
N MET A 1 -27.39 28.35 29.63
CA MET A 1 -26.86 29.73 29.52
C MET A 1 -26.15 29.97 28.19
N ASN A 2 -25.44 28.97 27.62
CA ASN A 2 -24.68 29.13 26.37
C ASN A 2 -25.51 29.38 25.08
N ASP A 3 -26.76 28.92 24.99
CA ASP A 3 -27.58 29.14 23.77
C ASP A 3 -28.05 30.60 23.59
N VAL A 4 -28.24 31.32 24.70
CA VAL A 4 -28.71 32.72 24.66
C VAL A 4 -27.60 33.63 24.15
N GLU A 5 -26.34 33.35 24.51
CA GLU A 5 -25.16 34.06 24.01
C GLU A 5 -24.90 33.81 22.51
N SER A 6 -25.17 32.60 22.01
CA SER A 6 -25.08 32.30 20.57
C SER A 6 -26.12 33.05 19.74
N ALA A 7 -27.35 33.18 20.28
CA ALA A 7 -28.43 33.90 19.63
C ALA A 7 -28.17 35.42 19.57
N THR A 8 -27.60 36.00 20.64
CA THR A 8 -27.24 37.43 20.67
C THR A 8 -26.05 37.74 19.77
N LEU A 9 -25.05 36.85 19.68
CA LEU A 9 -23.93 36.96 18.74
C LEU A 9 -24.38 36.94 17.27
N LYS A 10 -25.28 36.01 16.91
CA LYS A 10 -25.85 35.96 15.54
C LYS A 10 -26.73 37.16 15.23
N LEU A 11 -27.47 37.69 16.20
CA LEU A 11 -28.25 38.93 16.02
C LEU A 11 -27.35 40.16 15.79
N ALA A 12 -26.21 40.23 16.50
CA ALA A 12 -25.24 41.30 16.34
C ALA A 12 -24.55 41.27 14.97
N GLU A 13 -24.41 40.10 14.34
CA GLU A 13 -23.92 39.97 12.97
C GLU A 13 -24.94 40.36 11.90
N LEU A 14 -26.24 40.16 12.17
CA LEU A 14 -27.34 40.43 11.23
C LEU A 14 -27.80 41.90 11.21
N LEU A 15 -27.50 42.69 12.24
CA LEU A 15 -27.93 44.10 12.39
C LEU A 15 -26.73 45.02 12.63
N ARG A 16 -25.84 45.16 11.64
CA ARG A 16 -24.62 45.97 11.76
C ARG A 16 -24.82 47.45 11.40
N HIS A 17 -25.82 47.80 10.58
CA HIS A 17 -26.08 49.18 10.17
C HIS A 17 -27.52 49.64 10.51
N PRO A 18 -27.77 50.96 10.70
CA PRO A 18 -29.09 51.48 11.10
C PRO A 18 -30.22 51.15 10.11
N GLU A 19 -29.91 51.02 8.82
CA GLU A 19 -30.86 50.66 7.75
C GLU A 19 -31.32 49.18 7.82
N ASP A 20 -30.58 48.32 8.54
CA ASP A 20 -30.97 46.91 8.72
C ASP A 20 -32.15 46.75 9.69
N LEU A 21 -32.53 47.80 10.43
CA LEU A 21 -33.72 47.82 11.27
C LEU A 21 -35.02 47.64 10.46
N ASP A 22 -35.04 48.10 9.21
CA ASP A 22 -36.20 47.92 8.31
C ASP A 22 -36.41 46.47 7.88
N LYS A 23 -35.38 45.62 8.01
CA LYS A 23 -35.43 44.17 7.69
C LYS A 23 -35.96 43.32 8.87
N ILE A 24 -36.12 43.91 10.05
CA ILE A 24 -36.60 43.20 11.26
C ILE A 24 -37.96 42.52 11.07
N PRO A 25 -38.99 43.14 10.43
CA PRO A 25 -40.27 42.48 10.22
C PRO A 25 -40.16 41.22 9.36
N ALA A 26 -39.30 41.24 8.34
CA ALA A 26 -39.03 40.11 7.46
C ALA A 26 -38.28 38.98 8.19
N LEU A 27 -37.21 39.33 8.93
CA LEU A 27 -36.47 38.37 9.76
C LEU A 27 -37.36 37.75 10.84
N LYS A 28 -38.23 38.55 11.48
CA LYS A 28 -39.19 38.04 12.46
C LYS A 28 -40.16 37.05 11.83
N ALA A 29 -40.66 37.31 10.63
CA ALA A 29 -41.51 36.36 9.90
C ALA A 29 -40.75 35.07 9.54
N GLU A 30 -39.49 35.18 9.11
CA GLU A 30 -38.64 34.04 8.78
C GLU A 30 -38.33 33.18 10.01
N PHE A 31 -37.94 33.78 11.13
CA PHE A 31 -37.71 33.07 12.39
C PHE A 31 -38.99 32.48 12.97
N LEU A 32 -40.14 33.14 12.81
CA LEU A 32 -41.42 32.57 13.23
C LEU A 32 -41.79 31.34 12.40
N ARG A 33 -41.49 31.37 11.09
CA ARG A 33 -41.66 30.21 10.20
C ARG A 33 -40.70 29.07 10.54
N LYS A 34 -39.43 29.38 10.78
CA LYS A 34 -38.42 28.38 11.22
C LYS A 34 -38.81 27.77 12.57
N LYS A 35 -39.24 28.60 13.52
CA LYS A 35 -39.75 28.13 14.81
C LYS A 35 -40.98 27.23 14.64
N ALA A 36 -41.96 27.61 13.82
CA ALA A 36 -43.13 26.79 13.57
C ALA A 36 -42.77 25.43 12.91
N ALA A 37 -41.77 25.42 12.02
CA ALA A 37 -41.26 24.18 11.43
C ALA A 37 -40.55 23.30 12.46
N VAL A 38 -39.69 23.88 13.31
CA VAL A 38 -39.01 23.17 14.40
C VAL A 38 -40.00 22.66 15.44
N ASP A 39 -40.99 23.47 15.85
CA ASP A 39 -42.05 23.07 16.77
C ASP A 39 -42.91 21.93 16.18
N GLY A 40 -43.14 21.95 14.85
CA GLY A 40 -43.81 20.87 14.14
C GLY A 40 -42.99 19.57 14.15
N GLN A 41 -41.69 19.65 13.86
CA GLN A 41 -40.77 18.52 13.92
C GLN A 41 -40.63 17.97 15.34
N LEU A 42 -40.53 18.84 16.35
CA LEU A 42 -40.46 18.46 17.75
C LEU A 42 -41.75 17.78 18.21
N ARG A 43 -42.92 18.28 17.82
CA ARG A 43 -44.20 17.63 18.13
C ARG A 43 -44.32 16.26 17.49
N HIS A 44 -43.89 16.12 16.24
CA HIS A 44 -43.90 14.84 15.56
C HIS A 44 -42.92 13.86 16.22
N GLY A 45 -41.67 14.27 16.43
CA GLY A 45 -40.64 13.45 17.08
C GLY A 45 -41.01 13.08 18.52
N LEU A 46 -41.61 14.00 19.29
CA LEU A 46 -42.08 13.70 20.65
C LEU A 46 -43.23 12.71 20.64
N ARG A 47 -44.18 12.84 19.69
CA ARG A 47 -45.29 11.89 19.55
C ARG A 47 -44.77 10.50 19.21
N ASP A 48 -43.84 10.41 18.26
CA ASP A 48 -43.27 9.13 17.82
C ASP A 48 -42.43 8.50 18.96
N GLN A 49 -41.65 9.29 19.71
CA GLN A 49 -40.96 8.79 20.90
C GLN A 49 -41.92 8.33 22.00
N LEU A 50 -43.03 9.04 22.23
CA LEU A 50 -44.06 8.62 23.18
C LEU A 50 -44.75 7.32 22.74
N GLU A 51 -45.01 7.16 21.45
CA GLU A 51 -45.60 5.95 20.89
C GLU A 51 -44.65 4.74 21.03
N VAL A 52 -43.36 4.92 20.71
CA VAL A 52 -42.33 3.89 20.94
C VAL A 52 -42.19 3.56 22.42
N THR A 53 -42.21 4.58 23.29
CA THR A 53 -42.10 4.36 24.75
C THR A 53 -43.33 3.64 25.29
N GLN A 54 -44.53 4.00 24.82
CA GLN A 54 -45.77 3.33 25.22
C GLN A 54 -45.82 1.89 24.72
N ALA A 55 -45.42 1.65 23.46
CA ALA A 55 -45.32 0.30 22.90
C ALA A 55 -44.27 -0.54 23.65
N GLY A 56 -43.14 0.05 24.01
CA GLY A 56 -42.10 -0.56 24.84
C GLY A 56 -42.63 -0.90 26.24
N MET A 57 -43.33 0.02 26.88
CA MET A 57 -43.94 -0.17 28.21
C MET A 57 -44.96 -1.31 28.20
N ASN A 58 -45.81 -1.36 27.17
CA ASN A 58 -46.79 -2.44 26.99
C ASN A 58 -46.06 -3.79 26.77
N SER A 59 -45.04 -3.82 25.91
CA SER A 59 -44.26 -5.03 25.64
C SER A 59 -43.51 -5.54 26.88
N ILE A 60 -42.98 -4.64 27.71
CA ILE A 60 -42.34 -5.00 28.99
C ILE A 60 -43.38 -5.56 29.96
N THR A 61 -44.55 -4.93 30.05
CA THR A 61 -45.62 -5.37 30.94
C THR A 61 -46.14 -6.76 30.53
N ASP A 62 -46.32 -6.99 29.23
CA ASP A 62 -46.74 -8.28 28.68
C ASP A 62 -45.64 -9.34 28.81
N GLY A 63 -44.37 -8.96 28.58
CA GLY A 63 -43.21 -9.81 28.83
C GLY A 63 -43.11 -10.24 30.30
N GLN A 64 -43.28 -9.30 31.23
CA GLN A 64 -43.27 -9.58 32.66
C GLN A 64 -44.45 -10.47 33.08
N ARG A 65 -45.65 -10.24 32.53
CA ARG A 65 -46.81 -11.13 32.74
C ARG A 65 -46.52 -12.54 32.23
N THR A 66 -45.93 -12.66 31.04
CA THR A 66 -45.57 -13.94 30.42
C THR A 66 -44.51 -14.68 31.23
N VAL A 67 -43.47 -13.98 31.70
CA VAL A 67 -42.42 -14.57 32.56
C VAL A 67 -42.98 -15.03 33.89
N ASN A 68 -43.90 -14.26 34.49
CA ASN A 68 -44.58 -14.68 35.72
C ASN A 68 -45.44 -15.92 35.50
N LEU A 69 -46.18 -15.99 34.39
CA LEU A 69 -46.92 -17.20 33.98
C LEU A 69 -45.98 -18.39 33.78
N ILE A 70 -44.87 -18.22 33.07
CA ILE A 70 -43.86 -19.29 32.88
C ILE A 70 -43.30 -19.74 34.23
N LYS A 71 -43.01 -18.81 35.14
CA LYS A 71 -42.54 -19.12 36.49
C LYS A 71 -43.57 -19.92 37.28
N GLU A 72 -44.84 -19.51 37.26
CA GLU A 72 -45.93 -20.22 37.92
C GLU A 72 -46.11 -21.63 37.33
N GLU A 73 -46.09 -21.77 36.00
CA GLU A 73 -46.17 -23.08 35.35
C GLU A 73 -44.92 -23.94 35.62
N MET A 74 -43.71 -23.39 35.64
CA MET A 74 -42.51 -24.13 36.06
C MET A 74 -42.61 -24.58 37.52
N MET A 75 -43.13 -23.76 38.42
CA MET A 75 -43.36 -24.15 39.82
C MET A 75 -44.42 -25.24 39.93
N LYS A 76 -45.48 -25.20 39.13
CA LYS A 76 -46.47 -26.29 39.05
C LYS A 76 -45.84 -27.57 38.51
N ILE A 77 -45.05 -27.49 37.45
CA ILE A 77 -44.33 -28.64 36.87
C ILE A 77 -43.37 -29.23 37.89
N ASP A 78 -42.54 -28.41 38.55
CA ASP A 78 -41.58 -28.87 39.58
C ASP A 78 -42.31 -29.52 40.75
N LYS A 79 -43.41 -28.92 41.21
CA LYS A 79 -44.27 -29.50 42.25
C LYS A 79 -44.88 -30.84 41.82
N LEU A 80 -45.42 -30.94 40.60
CA LEU A 80 -45.97 -32.18 40.05
C LEU A 80 -44.90 -33.25 39.86
N CYS A 81 -43.69 -32.88 39.42
CA CYS A 81 -42.54 -33.77 39.31
C CYS A 81 -42.10 -34.28 40.68
N ALA A 82 -42.01 -33.41 41.70
CA ALA A 82 -41.66 -33.81 43.06
C ALA A 82 -42.75 -34.70 43.70
N GLU A 83 -44.03 -34.40 43.46
CA GLU A 83 -45.16 -35.23 43.92
C GLU A 83 -45.20 -36.58 43.20
N ALA A 84 -44.90 -36.63 41.89
CA ALA A 84 -44.82 -37.87 41.11
C ALA A 84 -43.60 -38.73 41.48
N GLN A 85 -42.46 -38.10 41.77
CA GLN A 85 -41.22 -38.77 42.18
C GLN A 85 -41.36 -39.44 43.56
N ASN A 86 -42.24 -38.93 44.43
CA ASN A 86 -42.60 -39.54 45.71
C ASN A 86 -43.80 -40.50 45.64
N MET A 87 -44.51 -40.58 44.51
CA MET A 87 -45.66 -41.49 44.32
C MET A 87 -45.25 -42.88 43.81
N ILE A 88 -44.06 -43.01 43.22
CA ILE A 88 -43.54 -44.25 42.66
C ILE A 88 -42.28 -44.61 43.45
N ASP A 89 -42.42 -45.45 44.48
CA ASP A 89 -41.32 -45.88 45.35
C ASP A 89 -40.11 -46.45 44.57
N ASP A 90 -40.36 -47.08 43.41
CA ASP A 90 -39.33 -47.70 42.56
C ASP A 90 -38.76 -46.78 41.46
N PHE A 91 -39.18 -45.51 41.36
CA PHE A 91 -38.68 -44.60 40.31
C PHE A 91 -37.15 -44.40 40.33
N PRO A 92 -36.47 -44.33 41.49
CA PRO A 92 -35.00 -44.32 41.53
C PRO A 92 -34.38 -45.58 40.91
N HIS A 93 -35.00 -46.75 41.11
CA HIS A 93 -34.54 -48.00 40.52
C HIS A 93 -34.80 -48.06 39.02
N ILE A 94 -35.94 -47.58 38.54
CA ILE A 94 -36.25 -47.48 37.11
C ILE A 94 -35.31 -46.50 36.41
N ASN A 95 -35.02 -45.35 37.03
CA ASN A 95 -34.08 -44.36 36.48
C ASN A 95 -32.65 -44.92 36.46
N LEU A 96 -32.24 -45.66 37.50
CA LEU A 96 -30.97 -46.36 37.51
C LEU A 96 -30.88 -47.40 36.39
N VAL A 97 -31.95 -48.17 36.16
CA VAL A 97 -32.02 -49.17 35.07
C VAL A 97 -31.99 -48.48 33.70
N ALA A 98 -32.73 -47.38 33.51
CA ALA A 98 -32.72 -46.61 32.27
C ALA A 98 -31.35 -45.96 31.99
N ALA A 99 -30.71 -45.39 33.02
CA ALA A 99 -29.36 -44.86 32.93
C ALA A 99 -28.35 -45.96 32.60
N THR A 100 -28.47 -47.12 33.26
CA THR A 100 -27.64 -48.30 33.01
C THR A 100 -27.80 -48.80 31.56
N HIS A 101 -29.02 -48.91 31.05
CA HIS A 101 -29.27 -49.29 29.65
C HIS A 101 -28.68 -48.30 28.66
N ARG A 102 -28.85 -46.99 28.91
CA ARG A 102 -28.27 -45.94 28.07
C ARG A 102 -26.74 -46.00 28.05
N ASN A 103 -26.14 -46.24 29.21
CA ASN A 103 -24.69 -46.41 29.32
C ASN A 103 -24.23 -47.69 28.60
N PHE A 104 -24.96 -48.80 28.72
CA PHE A 104 -24.67 -50.03 27.99
C PHE A 104 -24.75 -49.84 26.48
N GLU A 105 -25.78 -49.16 25.98
CA GLU A 105 -25.94 -48.86 24.55
C GLU A 105 -24.77 -47.99 24.04
N GLN A 106 -24.35 -47.00 24.83
CA GLN A 106 -23.18 -46.17 24.51
C GLN A 106 -21.88 -46.95 24.47
N VAL A 107 -21.66 -47.88 25.43
CA VAL A 107 -20.47 -48.73 25.48
C VAL A 107 -20.49 -49.77 24.36
N GLU A 108 -21.64 -50.36 24.05
CA GLU A 108 -21.79 -51.30 22.93
C GLU A 108 -21.49 -50.62 21.59
N GLN A 109 -22.02 -49.40 21.41
CA GLN A 109 -21.73 -48.60 20.23
C GLN A 109 -20.24 -48.24 20.15
N MET A 110 -19.63 -47.80 21.26
CA MET A 110 -18.20 -47.49 21.31
C MET A 110 -17.34 -48.71 21.00
N LYS A 111 -17.69 -49.89 21.52
CA LYS A 111 -17.00 -51.14 21.22
C LYS A 111 -17.03 -51.45 19.72
N ARG A 112 -18.21 -51.38 19.10
CA ARG A 112 -18.35 -51.59 17.64
C ARG A 112 -17.56 -50.56 16.83
N ASP A 113 -17.55 -49.30 17.28
CA ASP A 113 -16.82 -48.23 16.61
C ASP A 113 -15.30 -48.44 16.69
N ILE A 114 -14.78 -48.96 17.81
CA ILE A 114 -13.36 -49.31 17.96
C ILE A 114 -13.00 -50.59 17.16
N GLU A 115 -13.84 -51.62 17.20
CA GLU A 115 -13.61 -52.87 16.43
C GLU A 115 -13.58 -52.62 14.92
N THR A 116 -14.44 -51.72 14.42
CA THR A 116 -14.48 -51.36 12.99
C THR A 116 -13.52 -50.23 12.63
N PHE A 117 -12.80 -49.65 13.60
CA PHE A 117 -11.94 -48.50 13.41
C PHE A 117 -10.77 -48.80 12.46
N GLU A 118 -10.10 -49.93 12.68
CA GLU A 118 -8.92 -50.34 11.91
C GLU A 118 -9.25 -50.59 10.43
N GLU A 119 -10.36 -51.29 10.17
CA GLU A 119 -10.85 -51.54 8.80
C GLU A 119 -11.22 -50.24 8.09
N ARG A 120 -11.94 -49.34 8.77
CA ARG A 120 -12.30 -48.03 8.23
C ARG A 120 -11.07 -47.17 7.95
N LEU A 121 -10.10 -47.14 8.86
CA LEU A 121 -8.85 -46.40 8.68
C LEU A 121 -8.06 -46.94 7.48
N GLY A 122 -7.94 -48.27 7.36
CA GLY A 122 -7.30 -48.91 6.21
C GLY A 122 -8.01 -48.61 4.87
N GLY A 123 -9.35 -48.54 4.89
CA GLY A 123 -10.13 -48.11 3.73
C GLY A 123 -9.82 -46.66 3.31
N LEU A 124 -9.66 -45.75 4.28
CA LEU A 124 -9.30 -44.35 4.02
C LEU A 124 -7.86 -44.20 3.52
N GLU A 125 -6.92 -44.96 4.07
CA GLU A 125 -5.53 -45.02 3.58
C GLU A 125 -5.48 -45.46 2.10
N PHE A 126 -6.29 -46.45 1.72
CA PHE A 126 -6.41 -46.89 0.34
C PHE A 126 -7.01 -45.81 -0.58
N LEU A 127 -8.06 -45.12 -0.13
CA LEU A 127 -8.66 -44.02 -0.90
C LEU A 127 -7.71 -42.83 -1.08
N LEU A 128 -6.93 -42.50 -0.04
CA LEU A 128 -5.87 -41.47 -0.12
C LEU A 128 -4.77 -41.87 -1.11
N SER A 129 -4.36 -43.15 -1.09
CA SER A 129 -3.38 -43.68 -2.05
C SER A 129 -3.87 -43.54 -3.50
N GLN A 130 -5.16 -43.70 -3.78
CA GLN A 130 -5.73 -43.47 -5.11
C GLN A 130 -5.75 -41.99 -5.49
N ASP A 131 -6.06 -41.10 -4.55
CA ASP A 131 -6.03 -39.66 -4.79
C ASP A 131 -4.59 -39.15 -5.03
N ASP A 132 -3.57 -39.85 -4.52
CA ASP A 132 -2.15 -39.60 -4.82
C ASP A 132 -1.76 -39.98 -6.27
N GLU A 133 -2.43 -40.96 -6.86
CA GLU A 133 -2.22 -41.36 -8.27
C GLU A 133 -2.83 -40.35 -9.25
N ASP A 134 -3.87 -39.60 -8.83
CA ASP A 134 -4.48 -38.51 -9.59
C ASP A 134 -4.59 -37.21 -8.74
N PRO A 135 -3.45 -36.50 -8.53
CA PRO A 135 -3.42 -35.28 -7.73
C PRO A 135 -4.27 -34.15 -8.30
N ALA A 136 -4.57 -34.19 -9.60
CA ALA A 136 -5.31 -33.14 -10.27
C ALA A 136 -6.81 -33.22 -9.96
N ASN A 137 -7.40 -34.42 -9.99
CA ASN A 137 -8.84 -34.57 -9.76
C ASN A 137 -9.20 -34.86 -8.31
N GLN A 138 -8.44 -35.70 -7.60
CA GLN A 138 -8.74 -36.17 -6.24
C GLN A 138 -10.23 -36.50 -6.03
N PRO A 139 -10.75 -37.54 -6.70
CA PRO A 139 -12.18 -37.85 -6.70
C PRO A 139 -12.74 -38.16 -5.31
N ASN A 140 -11.92 -38.74 -4.43
CA ASN A 140 -12.35 -39.29 -3.15
C ASN A 140 -12.27 -38.29 -1.99
N LEU A 141 -11.83 -37.05 -2.23
CA LEU A 141 -11.59 -36.04 -1.19
C LEU A 141 -12.76 -35.85 -0.21
N LEU A 142 -14.00 -35.85 -0.70
CA LEU A 142 -15.19 -35.69 0.15
C LEU A 142 -15.47 -36.94 1.01
N GLU A 143 -15.27 -38.12 0.45
CA GLU A 143 -15.46 -39.38 1.16
C GLU A 143 -14.41 -39.53 2.26
N ILE A 144 -13.15 -39.18 1.94
CA ILE A 144 -12.05 -39.18 2.89
C ILE A 144 -12.32 -38.18 4.03
N HIS A 145 -12.74 -36.95 3.70
CA HIS A 145 -13.10 -35.93 4.68
C HIS A 145 -14.19 -36.40 5.65
N TYR A 146 -15.26 -37.01 5.11
CA TYR A 146 -16.38 -37.52 5.89
C TYR A 146 -15.94 -38.68 6.81
N GLY A 147 -15.21 -39.65 6.26
CA GLY A 147 -14.70 -40.80 7.01
C GLY A 147 -13.73 -40.39 8.11
N LEU A 148 -12.77 -39.50 7.82
CA LEU A 148 -11.85 -38.96 8.83
C LEU A 148 -12.60 -38.19 9.91
N THR A 149 -13.64 -37.44 9.56
CA THR A 149 -14.44 -36.72 10.55
C THR A 149 -15.18 -37.68 11.49
N GLN A 150 -15.71 -38.79 10.98
CA GLN A 150 -16.31 -39.83 11.82
C GLN A 150 -15.29 -40.50 12.75
N LEU A 151 -14.11 -40.87 12.24
CA LEU A 151 -13.07 -41.50 13.06
C LEU A 151 -12.54 -40.55 14.14
N ARG A 152 -12.39 -39.25 13.81
CA ARG A 152 -12.06 -38.20 14.80
C ARG A 152 -13.15 -38.09 15.86
N ASP A 153 -14.43 -38.09 15.48
CA ASP A 153 -15.54 -38.05 16.45
C ASP A 153 -15.56 -39.29 17.38
N VAL A 154 -15.18 -40.47 16.89
CA VAL A 154 -15.02 -41.69 17.70
C VAL A 154 -13.87 -41.54 18.69
N ARG A 155 -12.70 -41.07 18.21
CA ARG A 155 -11.53 -40.76 19.06
C ARG A 155 -11.89 -39.77 20.16
N ASP A 156 -12.53 -38.66 19.80
CA ASP A 156 -12.87 -37.60 20.75
C ASP A 156 -13.86 -38.10 21.83
N LYS A 157 -14.87 -38.89 21.44
CA LYS A 157 -15.79 -39.54 22.39
C LYS A 157 -15.08 -40.52 23.32
N ALA A 158 -14.16 -41.33 22.80
CA ALA A 158 -13.38 -42.26 23.60
C ALA A 158 -12.51 -41.49 24.61
N MET A 159 -11.82 -40.45 24.17
CA MET A 159 -10.99 -39.58 25.02
C MET A 159 -11.79 -38.86 26.10
N GLU A 160 -13.02 -38.43 25.80
CA GLU A 160 -13.92 -37.81 26.77
C GLU A 160 -14.34 -38.80 27.87
N GLN A 161 -14.73 -40.02 27.49
CA GLN A 161 -15.09 -41.06 28.46
C GLN A 161 -13.91 -41.45 29.36
N ILE A 162 -12.70 -41.48 28.80
CA ILE A 162 -11.45 -41.75 29.53
C ILE A 162 -11.16 -40.63 30.54
N LYS A 163 -11.25 -39.35 30.12
CA LYS A 163 -11.02 -38.18 31.00
C LYS A 163 -12.04 -38.04 32.12
N GLY A 164 -13.25 -38.56 31.96
CA GLY A 164 -14.29 -38.56 32.99
C GLY A 164 -14.07 -39.54 34.15
N SER A 165 -13.07 -40.43 34.07
CA SER A 165 -12.73 -41.43 35.09
C SER A 165 -11.38 -41.09 35.72
N GLU A 166 -11.39 -40.47 36.91
CA GLU A 166 -10.22 -39.81 37.51
C GLU A 166 -9.04 -40.73 37.90
N ASP A 167 -9.19 -42.06 38.05
CA ASP A 167 -8.15 -42.87 38.72
C ASP A 167 -7.69 -44.18 38.00
N ALA A 168 -8.27 -44.58 36.86
CA ALA A 168 -7.97 -45.89 36.23
C ALA A 168 -7.71 -45.84 34.71
N SER A 169 -7.65 -44.64 34.12
CA SER A 169 -7.93 -44.42 32.69
C SER A 169 -6.69 -44.29 31.80
N THR A 170 -5.54 -43.87 32.34
CA THR A 170 -4.27 -43.79 31.59
C THR A 170 -3.62 -45.16 31.37
N GLU A 171 -3.66 -46.05 32.37
CA GLU A 171 -3.10 -47.41 32.24
C GLU A 171 -3.90 -48.30 31.28
N LEU A 172 -5.21 -48.04 31.12
CA LEU A 172 -6.06 -48.75 30.17
C LEU A 172 -5.80 -48.32 28.73
N MET A 173 -5.45 -47.06 28.47
CA MET A 173 -5.13 -46.57 27.13
C MET A 173 -3.82 -47.17 26.60
N ASP A 174 -2.80 -47.23 27.47
CA ASP A 174 -1.48 -47.77 27.12
C ASP A 174 -1.48 -49.31 26.99
N ASN A 175 -2.44 -50.02 27.61
CA ASN A 175 -2.44 -51.49 27.71
C ASN A 175 -3.70 -52.19 27.14
N LEU A 176 -4.71 -51.48 26.59
CA LEU A 176 -5.81 -52.12 25.87
C LEU A 176 -5.31 -52.63 24.52
N ALA A 177 -4.81 -53.87 24.52
CA ALA A 177 -4.63 -54.63 23.30
C ALA A 177 -6.00 -55.03 22.74
N LEU A 178 -6.29 -54.61 21.52
CA LEU A 178 -7.44 -55.09 20.76
C LEU A 178 -7.24 -56.56 20.35
N GLU A 179 -8.31 -57.22 19.88
CA GLU A 179 -8.23 -58.58 19.36
C GLU A 179 -7.24 -58.71 18.18
N SER A 180 -6.93 -57.60 17.49
CA SER A 180 -5.90 -57.49 16.44
C SER A 180 -4.46 -57.35 16.96
N GLY A 181 -4.25 -57.20 18.27
CA GLY A 181 -2.93 -57.09 18.92
C GLY A 181 -2.32 -55.68 18.92
N VAL A 182 -3.02 -54.68 18.38
CA VAL A 182 -2.63 -53.26 18.34
C VAL A 182 -3.28 -52.51 19.51
N THR A 183 -2.61 -51.51 20.07
CA THR A 183 -3.21 -50.69 21.14
C THR A 183 -4.13 -49.62 20.56
N VAL A 184 -5.11 -49.16 21.35
CA VAL A 184 -6.00 -48.04 20.96
C VAL A 184 -5.19 -46.77 20.68
N GLN A 185 -4.08 -46.56 21.39
CA GLN A 185 -3.19 -45.43 21.18
C GLN A 185 -2.45 -45.49 19.85
N ASP A 186 -1.97 -46.68 19.45
CA ASP A 186 -1.34 -46.87 18.14
C ASP A 186 -2.31 -46.58 16.99
N LEU A 187 -3.59 -46.97 17.13
CA LEU A 187 -4.63 -46.64 16.14
C LEU A 187 -4.91 -45.13 16.05
N PHE A 188 -4.84 -44.41 17.17
CA PHE A 188 -5.02 -42.95 17.18
C PHE A 188 -3.81 -42.22 16.59
N LEU A 189 -2.59 -42.68 16.86
CA LEU A 189 -1.39 -42.15 16.21
C LEU A 189 -1.44 -42.36 14.70
N ARG A 190 -1.85 -43.57 14.26
CA ARG A 190 -2.02 -43.86 12.84
C ARG A 190 -3.11 -43.00 12.20
N LEU A 191 -4.20 -42.71 12.92
CA LEU A 191 -5.20 -41.73 12.46
C LEU A 191 -4.58 -40.35 12.28
N ASP A 192 -3.72 -39.89 13.20
CA ASP A 192 -3.06 -38.58 13.09
C ASP A 192 -2.13 -38.51 11.85
N ASP A 193 -1.41 -39.59 11.52
CA ASP A 193 -0.60 -39.68 10.29
C ASP A 193 -1.46 -39.54 9.03
N VAL A 194 -2.60 -40.24 8.97
CA VAL A 194 -3.55 -40.17 7.85
C VAL A 194 -4.20 -38.78 7.74
N ILE A 195 -4.44 -38.14 8.89
CA ILE A 195 -4.92 -36.75 8.95
C ILE A 195 -3.88 -35.79 8.37
N GLU A 196 -2.60 -35.98 8.69
CA GLU A 196 -1.51 -35.17 8.14
C GLU A 196 -1.39 -35.35 6.63
N TRP A 197 -1.50 -36.59 6.14
CA TRP A 197 -1.53 -36.89 4.71
C TRP A 197 -2.69 -36.18 4.01
N PHE A 198 -3.91 -36.28 4.54
CA PHE A 198 -5.06 -35.54 4.00
C PHE A 198 -4.88 -34.02 4.06
N ASN A 199 -4.26 -33.49 5.10
CA ASN A 199 -3.95 -32.06 5.21
C ASN A 199 -2.97 -31.59 4.14
N LYS A 200 -2.02 -32.44 3.75
CA LYS A 200 -1.09 -32.17 2.65
C LYS A 200 -1.84 -32.04 1.32
N HIS A 201 -2.79 -32.94 1.02
CA HIS A 201 -3.62 -32.85 -0.18
C HIS A 201 -4.43 -31.55 -0.22
N ILE A 202 -5.07 -31.18 0.90
CA ILE A 202 -5.78 -29.90 1.00
C ILE A 202 -4.82 -28.72 0.80
N GLY A 203 -3.63 -28.76 1.39
CA GLY A 203 -2.62 -27.72 1.26
C GLY A 203 -2.19 -27.51 -0.19
N GLU A 204 -1.80 -28.58 -0.87
CA GLU A 204 -1.42 -28.56 -2.29
C GLU A 204 -2.57 -28.10 -3.18
N ALA A 205 -3.79 -28.59 -2.91
CA ALA A 205 -5.00 -28.15 -3.59
C ALA A 205 -5.26 -26.64 -3.42
N CYS A 206 -5.02 -26.10 -2.22
CA CYS A 206 -5.16 -24.67 -1.93
C CYS A 206 -4.11 -23.83 -2.66
N MET A 207 -2.86 -24.30 -2.75
CA MET A 207 -1.79 -23.60 -3.46
C MET A 207 -2.05 -23.55 -4.98
N ASN A 208 -2.55 -24.64 -5.55
CA ASN A 208 -2.75 -24.78 -7.00
C ASN A 208 -4.14 -24.32 -7.49
N LEU A 209 -4.92 -23.63 -6.64
CA LEU A 209 -6.30 -23.20 -6.95
C LEU A 209 -6.44 -22.44 -8.28
N ILE A 210 -5.51 -21.53 -8.56
CA ILE A 210 -5.56 -20.73 -9.78
C ILE A 210 -5.32 -21.61 -11.01
N GLU A 211 -4.33 -22.52 -10.95
CA GLU A 211 -3.99 -23.43 -12.04
C GLU A 211 -5.11 -24.43 -12.33
N LEU A 212 -5.79 -24.91 -11.28
CA LEU A 212 -6.93 -25.82 -11.39
C LEU A 212 -8.12 -25.16 -12.10
N VAL A 213 -8.41 -23.90 -11.77
CA VAL A 213 -9.44 -23.12 -12.48
C VAL A 213 -9.03 -22.86 -13.93
N GLN A 214 -7.75 -22.56 -14.20
CA GLN A 214 -7.26 -22.35 -15.56
C GLN A 214 -7.29 -23.63 -16.41
N SER A 215 -7.04 -24.78 -15.78
CA SER A 215 -7.10 -26.10 -16.41
C SER A 215 -8.54 -26.61 -16.61
N GLY A 216 -9.55 -25.86 -16.11
CA GLY A 216 -10.96 -26.22 -16.21
C GLY A 216 -11.40 -27.34 -15.27
N ASN A 217 -10.63 -27.61 -14.21
CA ASN A 217 -10.98 -28.61 -13.21
C ASN A 217 -11.89 -28.04 -12.11
N ASP A 218 -13.09 -27.64 -12.52
CA ASP A 218 -14.07 -27.01 -11.63
C ASP A 218 -14.53 -27.97 -10.52
N GLY A 219 -14.54 -29.28 -10.80
CA GLY A 219 -15.00 -30.31 -9.87
C GLY A 219 -14.15 -30.39 -8.60
N MET A 220 -12.83 -30.32 -8.75
CA MET A 220 -11.92 -30.32 -7.60
C MET A 220 -12.09 -29.06 -6.74
N VAL A 221 -12.19 -27.89 -7.37
CA VAL A 221 -12.37 -26.59 -6.68
C VAL A 221 -13.66 -26.60 -5.86
N VAL A 222 -14.76 -27.15 -6.40
CA VAL A 222 -16.03 -27.28 -5.68
C VAL A 222 -15.90 -28.24 -4.50
N ARG A 223 -15.25 -29.40 -4.67
CA ARG A 223 -15.01 -30.35 -3.56
C ARG A 223 -14.21 -29.71 -2.44
N LEU A 224 -13.11 -29.02 -2.76
CA LEU A 224 -12.29 -28.31 -1.77
C LEU A 224 -13.11 -27.22 -1.05
N ALA A 225 -13.89 -26.44 -1.79
CA ALA A 225 -14.74 -25.41 -1.21
C ALA A 225 -15.81 -25.99 -0.26
N LEU A 226 -16.38 -27.15 -0.60
CA LEU A 226 -17.34 -27.86 0.25
C LEU A 226 -16.69 -28.37 1.55
N VAL A 227 -15.48 -28.95 1.48
CA VAL A 227 -14.73 -29.39 2.67
C VAL A 227 -14.47 -28.20 3.60
N ILE A 228 -13.93 -27.10 3.07
CA ILE A 228 -13.62 -25.91 3.88
C ILE A 228 -14.90 -25.26 4.42
N GLU A 229 -16.01 -25.27 3.67
CA GLU A 229 -17.29 -24.77 4.15
C GLU A 229 -17.85 -25.58 5.31
N GLU A 230 -17.81 -26.91 5.23
CA GLU A 230 -18.35 -27.76 6.28
C GLU A 230 -17.48 -27.70 7.54
N GLU A 231 -16.17 -27.65 7.37
CA GLU A 231 -15.22 -27.40 8.45
C GLU A 231 -15.43 -26.02 9.11
N GLU A 232 -15.67 -24.96 8.33
CA GLU A 232 -16.01 -23.63 8.87
C GLU A 232 -17.27 -23.67 9.73
N LYS A 233 -18.30 -24.43 9.32
CA LYS A 233 -19.53 -24.59 10.11
C LYS A 233 -19.27 -25.38 11.39
N ALA A 234 -18.47 -26.43 11.33
CA ALA A 234 -18.10 -27.24 12.47
C ALA A 234 -17.30 -26.41 13.51
N ASP A 235 -16.27 -25.68 13.05
CA ASP A 235 -15.46 -24.81 13.90
C ASP A 235 -16.29 -23.68 14.55
N LYS A 236 -17.23 -23.07 13.82
CA LYS A 236 -18.14 -22.06 14.40
C LYS A 236 -19.02 -22.63 15.50
N LYS A 237 -19.55 -23.85 15.31
CA LYS A 237 -20.34 -24.54 16.34
C LYS A 237 -19.48 -24.86 17.56
N ALA A 238 -18.27 -25.38 17.35
CA ALA A 238 -17.32 -25.70 18.42
C ALA A 238 -16.93 -24.45 19.21
N LYS A 239 -16.58 -23.35 18.53
CA LYS A 239 -16.25 -22.08 19.17
C LYS A 239 -17.41 -21.50 19.97
N ALA A 240 -18.63 -21.51 19.40
CA ALA A 240 -19.82 -21.05 20.11
C ALA A 240 -20.11 -21.88 21.37
N LEU A 241 -19.88 -23.19 21.33
CA LEU A 241 -19.99 -24.07 22.50
C LEU A 241 -18.91 -23.75 23.55
N GLN A 242 -17.67 -23.54 23.13
CA GLN A 242 -16.56 -23.15 24.02
C GLN A 242 -16.81 -21.79 24.68
N ASP A 243 -17.25 -20.79 23.92
CA ASP A 243 -17.56 -19.46 24.43
C ASP A 243 -18.75 -19.51 25.41
N ALA A 244 -19.81 -20.26 25.09
CA ALA A 244 -20.94 -20.47 25.99
C ALA A 244 -20.53 -21.18 27.29
N GLN A 245 -19.65 -22.17 27.22
CA GLN A 245 -19.12 -22.87 28.39
C GLN A 245 -18.25 -21.93 29.26
N ARG A 246 -17.49 -21.02 28.63
CA ARG A 246 -16.65 -20.03 29.34
C ARG A 246 -17.49 -18.95 30.03
N GLU A 247 -18.51 -18.45 29.36
CA GLU A 247 -19.37 -17.37 29.87
C GLU A 247 -20.40 -17.87 30.89
N TYR A 248 -20.93 -19.09 30.74
CA TYR A 248 -21.97 -19.67 31.61
C TYR A 248 -21.47 -20.88 32.39
N LYS A 249 -20.32 -20.75 33.06
CA LYS A 249 -19.68 -21.84 33.82
C LYS A 249 -20.61 -22.51 34.86
N ASP A 250 -21.48 -21.72 35.51
CA ASP A 250 -22.44 -22.21 36.52
C ASP A 250 -23.67 -22.92 35.92
N LEU A 251 -24.05 -22.60 34.68
CA LEU A 251 -25.14 -23.27 33.96
C LEU A 251 -24.65 -24.53 33.23
N ALA A 252 -23.43 -24.46 32.67
CA ALA A 252 -22.78 -25.54 31.94
C ALA A 252 -22.53 -26.78 32.82
N SER A 253 -22.23 -26.61 34.10
CA SER A 253 -22.07 -27.72 35.06
C SER A 253 -23.37 -28.51 35.30
N ARG A 254 -24.55 -27.93 35.03
CA ARG A 254 -25.86 -28.56 35.25
C ARG A 254 -26.41 -29.29 34.03
N PHE A 255 -25.92 -29.00 32.82
CA PHE A 255 -26.32 -29.67 31.59
C PHE A 255 -25.25 -30.66 31.15
N LYS A 256 -25.37 -31.93 31.59
CA LYS A 256 -24.50 -33.04 31.14
C LYS A 256 -24.51 -33.26 29.61
N SER A 257 -25.51 -32.77 28.89
CA SER A 257 -25.55 -32.81 27.40
C SER A 257 -24.76 -31.69 26.72
N ILE A 258 -24.30 -30.69 27.48
CA ILE A 258 -23.39 -29.61 27.05
C ILE A 258 -21.93 -29.96 27.45
N ALA A 259 -21.73 -31.08 28.16
CA ALA A 259 -20.43 -31.54 28.62
C ALA A 259 -19.62 -32.30 27.55
N ALA A 260 -20.04 -32.29 26.29
CA ALA A 260 -19.18 -32.75 25.20
C ALA A 260 -17.90 -31.93 25.25
N GLY A 261 -16.75 -32.60 25.38
CA GLY A 261 -15.46 -31.96 25.52
C GLY A 261 -15.23 -30.93 24.41
N PRO A 262 -14.42 -29.88 24.65
CA PRO A 262 -14.18 -28.86 23.64
C PRO A 262 -13.58 -29.52 22.39
N LYS A 263 -14.38 -29.67 21.34
CA LYS A 263 -13.89 -30.09 20.02
C LYS A 263 -12.77 -29.14 19.62
N GLU A 264 -11.63 -29.69 19.22
CA GLU A 264 -10.49 -28.91 18.78
C GLU A 264 -10.86 -28.14 17.50
N LEU A 265 -10.52 -26.85 17.46
CA LEU A 265 -10.72 -26.02 16.28
C LEU A 265 -9.71 -26.41 15.22
N ARG A 266 -10.18 -26.80 14.03
CA ARG A 266 -9.33 -27.35 12.97
C ARG A 266 -8.72 -26.25 12.09
N GLY A 267 -9.42 -25.12 11.93
CA GLY A 267 -8.86 -23.90 11.34
C GLY A 267 -8.58 -23.96 9.84
N TYR A 268 -9.23 -24.87 9.09
CA TYR A 268 -8.99 -25.03 7.64
C TYR A 268 -9.21 -23.74 6.85
N LYS A 269 -10.19 -22.92 7.26
CA LYS A 269 -10.42 -21.62 6.61
C LYS A 269 -9.25 -20.65 6.77
N GLU A 270 -8.61 -20.64 7.94
CA GLU A 270 -7.43 -19.79 8.18
C GLU A 270 -6.22 -20.29 7.39
N LYS A 271 -6.03 -21.61 7.35
CA LYS A 271 -4.99 -22.25 6.52
C LYS A 271 -5.20 -21.94 5.03
N PHE A 272 -6.44 -21.96 4.55
CA PHE A 272 -6.79 -21.58 3.18
C PHE A 272 -6.43 -20.12 2.86
N LEU A 273 -6.76 -19.18 3.75
CA LEU A 273 -6.39 -17.77 3.54
C LEU A 273 -4.87 -17.58 3.54
N LYS A 274 -4.15 -18.27 4.44
CA LYS A 274 -2.68 -18.26 4.48
C LYS A 274 -2.06 -18.89 3.23
N ALA A 275 -2.65 -19.93 2.66
CA ALA A 275 -2.18 -20.52 1.41
C ALA A 275 -2.26 -19.51 0.25
N ILE A 276 -3.36 -18.74 0.16
CA ILE A 276 -3.50 -17.67 -0.83
C ILE A 276 -2.43 -16.58 -0.63
N GLU A 277 -2.16 -16.19 0.62
CA GLU A 277 -1.10 -15.25 0.96
C GLU A 277 0.27 -15.76 0.52
N PHE A 278 0.57 -17.04 0.78
CA PHE A 278 1.83 -17.68 0.45
C PHE A 278 2.09 -17.74 -1.06
N VAL A 279 1.11 -18.17 -1.86
CA VAL A 279 1.24 -18.19 -3.33
C VAL A 279 1.50 -16.78 -3.87
N CYS A 280 0.84 -15.77 -3.31
CA CYS A 280 1.08 -14.39 -3.71
C CYS A 280 2.50 -13.92 -3.36
N GLN A 281 3.02 -14.30 -2.18
CA GLN A 281 4.38 -13.96 -1.74
C GLN A 281 5.45 -14.63 -2.58
N GLU A 282 5.27 -15.89 -2.95
CA GLU A 282 6.23 -16.63 -3.78
C GLU A 282 6.38 -15.96 -5.15
N HIS A 283 5.27 -15.68 -5.84
CA HIS A 283 5.30 -14.97 -7.13
C HIS A 283 5.78 -13.52 -7.01
N LEU A 284 5.52 -12.85 -5.88
CA LEU A 284 6.08 -11.53 -5.59
C LEU A 284 7.60 -11.60 -5.44
N GLY A 285 8.13 -12.61 -4.74
CA GLY A 285 9.57 -12.85 -4.60
C GLY A 285 10.26 -13.01 -5.96
N GLU A 286 9.71 -13.86 -6.84
CA GLU A 286 10.24 -14.02 -8.21
C GLU A 286 10.16 -12.74 -9.04
N THR A 287 9.11 -11.94 -8.81
CA THR A 287 8.92 -10.65 -9.50
C THR A 287 9.90 -9.60 -8.96
N ASN A 288 10.21 -9.65 -7.67
CA ASN A 288 11.15 -8.76 -7.01
C ASN A 288 12.57 -8.94 -7.57
N GLU A 289 13.03 -10.19 -7.71
CA GLU A 289 14.34 -10.48 -8.32
C GLU A 289 14.44 -9.89 -9.74
N LYS A 290 13.39 -10.10 -10.56
CA LYS A 290 13.32 -9.54 -11.93
C LYS A 290 13.25 -8.01 -11.95
N PHE A 291 12.62 -7.41 -10.94
CA PHE A 291 12.52 -5.96 -10.79
C PHE A 291 13.87 -5.33 -10.38
N GLN A 292 14.66 -6.03 -9.56
CA GLN A 292 16.02 -5.61 -9.23
C GLN A 292 16.93 -5.61 -10.47
N ASP A 293 16.72 -6.53 -11.41
CA ASP A 293 17.49 -6.55 -12.66
C ASP A 293 17.01 -5.50 -13.69
N ASP A 294 15.70 -5.42 -13.94
CA ASP A 294 15.11 -4.59 -15.00
C ASP A 294 13.83 -3.85 -14.54
N PRO A 295 13.98 -2.66 -13.94
CA PRO A 295 12.86 -1.92 -13.34
C PRO A 295 11.80 -1.45 -14.34
N GLU A 296 12.19 -1.16 -15.59
CA GLU A 296 11.28 -0.62 -16.62
C GLU A 296 10.19 -1.62 -17.02
N LYS A 297 10.45 -2.92 -16.86
CA LYS A 297 9.53 -3.99 -17.23
C LYS A 297 8.58 -4.41 -16.10
N LEU A 298 8.49 -3.64 -15.02
CA LEU A 298 7.61 -3.92 -13.88
C LEU A 298 6.17 -4.29 -14.30
N GLU A 299 5.62 -3.54 -15.26
CA GLU A 299 4.29 -3.81 -15.81
C GLU A 299 4.15 -5.19 -16.47
N LYS A 300 5.21 -5.67 -17.13
CA LYS A 300 5.24 -6.98 -17.77
C LYS A 300 5.34 -8.09 -16.73
N TYR A 301 6.10 -7.87 -15.66
CA TYR A 301 6.27 -8.86 -14.60
C TYR A 301 4.98 -9.04 -13.80
N PHE A 302 4.25 -7.96 -13.48
CA PHE A 302 2.96 -8.05 -12.79
C PHE A 302 1.77 -8.55 -13.63
N LYS A 303 1.98 -9.07 -14.85
CA LYS A 303 0.87 -9.64 -15.64
C LYS A 303 0.18 -10.82 -14.95
N TRP A 304 0.96 -11.66 -14.25
CA TRP A 304 0.41 -12.81 -13.51
C TRP A 304 -0.61 -12.37 -12.46
N TYR A 305 -0.34 -11.25 -11.77
CA TYR A 305 -1.20 -10.71 -10.71
C TYR A 305 -2.61 -10.41 -11.21
N PHE A 306 -2.73 -9.65 -12.31
CA PHE A 306 -4.03 -9.31 -12.89
C PHE A 306 -4.70 -10.50 -13.57
N ASN A 307 -3.92 -11.43 -14.14
CA ASN A 307 -4.45 -12.66 -14.71
C ASN A 307 -5.06 -13.57 -13.63
N ASN A 308 -4.42 -13.69 -12.46
CA ASN A 308 -4.94 -14.43 -11.32
C ASN A 308 -6.25 -13.80 -10.82
N LEU A 309 -6.28 -12.49 -10.59
CA LEU A 309 -7.50 -11.79 -10.19
C LEU A 309 -8.63 -11.94 -11.22
N ASN A 310 -8.31 -11.89 -12.52
CA ASN A 310 -9.30 -12.12 -13.58
C ASN A 310 -9.81 -13.57 -13.61
N THR A 311 -8.93 -14.55 -13.35
CA THR A 311 -9.28 -15.97 -13.23
C THR A 311 -10.24 -16.18 -12.05
N VAL A 312 -9.97 -15.55 -10.90
CA VAL A 312 -10.87 -15.58 -9.74
C VAL A 312 -12.21 -14.92 -10.06
N LYS A 313 -12.19 -13.79 -10.77
CA LYS A 313 -13.40 -13.05 -11.15
C LYS A 313 -14.31 -13.88 -12.05
N LEU A 314 -13.78 -14.49 -13.10
CA LEU A 314 -14.57 -15.17 -14.13
C LEU A 314 -14.86 -16.64 -13.80
N GLY A 315 -13.86 -17.38 -13.30
CA GLY A 315 -13.97 -18.81 -13.06
C GLY A 315 -14.40 -19.15 -11.62
N MET A 316 -13.74 -18.56 -10.62
CA MET A 316 -13.86 -19.05 -9.23
C MET A 316 -15.12 -18.57 -8.50
N GLN A 317 -15.70 -17.43 -8.86
CA GLN A 317 -16.89 -16.88 -8.18
C GLN A 317 -18.11 -17.80 -8.18
N SER A 318 -18.27 -18.61 -9.23
CA SER A 318 -19.42 -19.52 -9.36
C SER A 318 -19.23 -20.84 -8.60
N LEU A 319 -17.98 -21.21 -8.32
CA LEU A 319 -17.58 -22.49 -7.74
C LEU A 319 -17.53 -22.48 -6.22
N MET A 320 -17.51 -21.29 -5.60
CA MET A 320 -17.38 -21.11 -4.16
C MET A 320 -18.62 -20.50 -3.50
N PRO A 321 -18.83 -20.70 -2.19
CA PRO A 321 -19.96 -20.14 -1.48
C PRO A 321 -20.02 -18.61 -1.56
N LYS A 322 -21.19 -18.05 -1.95
CA LYS A 322 -21.41 -16.60 -2.07
C LYS A 322 -21.09 -15.82 -0.79
N LYS A 323 -21.25 -16.46 0.38
CA LYS A 323 -20.90 -15.88 1.70
C LYS A 323 -19.44 -15.45 1.82
N TRP A 324 -18.53 -16.09 1.09
CA TRP A 324 -17.09 -15.79 1.18
C TRP A 324 -16.66 -14.60 0.35
N ARG A 325 -17.51 -14.14 -0.59
CA ARG A 325 -17.19 -13.04 -1.52
C ARG A 325 -15.77 -13.18 -2.07
N ILE A 326 -15.45 -14.35 -2.62
CA ILE A 326 -14.07 -14.80 -2.86
C ILE A 326 -13.24 -13.80 -3.66
N PHE A 327 -13.84 -13.15 -4.65
CA PHE A 327 -13.17 -12.11 -5.44
C PHE A 327 -12.70 -10.93 -4.60
N ARG A 328 -13.52 -10.46 -3.65
CA ARG A 328 -13.15 -9.37 -2.72
C ARG A 328 -12.06 -9.82 -1.76
N THR A 329 -12.14 -11.06 -1.26
CA THR A 329 -11.13 -11.62 -0.35
C THR A 329 -9.77 -11.76 -1.04
N TYR A 330 -9.72 -12.31 -2.25
CA TYR A 330 -8.49 -12.36 -3.07
C TYR A 330 -7.96 -10.95 -3.37
N SER A 331 -8.83 -10.03 -3.78
CA SER A 331 -8.44 -8.66 -4.09
C SER A 331 -7.82 -7.95 -2.89
N SER A 332 -8.40 -8.11 -1.69
CA SER A 332 -7.88 -7.51 -0.45
C SER A 332 -6.53 -8.11 -0.05
N ILE A 333 -6.38 -9.44 -0.12
CA ILE A 333 -5.09 -10.11 0.19
C ILE A 333 -4.02 -9.67 -0.80
N TYR A 334 -4.31 -9.74 -2.10
CA TYR A 334 -3.38 -9.37 -3.17
C TYR A 334 -3.02 -7.88 -3.09
N HIS A 335 -3.97 -7.02 -2.72
CA HIS A 335 -3.73 -5.59 -2.56
C HIS A 335 -2.80 -5.31 -1.39
N LYS A 336 -3.05 -5.94 -0.23
CA LYS A 336 -2.19 -5.83 0.95
C LYS A 336 -0.75 -6.27 0.65
N GLN A 337 -0.57 -7.41 -0.02
CA GLN A 337 0.78 -7.88 -0.37
C GLN A 337 1.50 -6.95 -1.35
N MET A 338 0.77 -6.36 -2.30
CA MET A 338 1.34 -5.36 -3.22
C MET A 338 1.75 -4.08 -2.48
N HIS A 339 0.90 -3.62 -1.56
CA HIS A 339 1.19 -2.49 -0.68
C HIS A 339 2.45 -2.74 0.15
N ASP A 340 2.48 -3.86 0.88
CA ASP A 340 3.59 -4.20 1.78
C ASP A 340 4.91 -4.32 1.00
N TRP A 341 4.88 -4.93 -0.19
CA TRP A 341 6.05 -5.00 -1.08
C TRP A 341 6.50 -3.62 -1.57
N LEU A 342 5.59 -2.75 -2.01
CA LEU A 342 5.95 -1.41 -2.49
C LEU A 342 6.51 -0.53 -1.37
N VAL A 343 5.93 -0.59 -0.17
CA VAL A 343 6.42 0.14 1.00
C VAL A 343 7.82 -0.36 1.39
N GLU A 344 8.05 -1.67 1.39
CA GLU A 344 9.38 -2.24 1.63
C GLU A 344 10.42 -1.74 0.61
N GLN A 345 10.07 -1.66 -0.68
CA GLN A 345 10.96 -1.12 -1.71
C GLN A 345 11.20 0.40 -1.55
N ILE A 346 10.20 1.15 -1.10
CA ILE A 346 10.33 2.59 -0.88
C ILE A 346 11.20 2.91 0.34
N ASP A 347 11.11 2.09 1.40
CA ASP A 347 11.87 2.28 2.63
C ASP A 347 13.31 1.76 2.53
N ASP A 348 13.66 1.06 1.44
CA ASP A 348 15.03 0.63 1.15
C ASP A 348 15.91 1.83 0.75
N GLU A 349 16.90 2.14 1.61
CA GLU A 349 17.88 3.20 1.36
C GLU A 349 18.75 2.96 0.11
N SER A 350 18.80 1.72 -0.40
CA SER A 350 19.57 1.34 -1.59
C SER A 350 18.81 1.51 -2.92
N LEU A 351 17.56 2.02 -2.87
CA LEU A 351 16.71 2.18 -4.03
C LEU A 351 17.35 3.08 -5.10
N ARG A 352 17.54 2.55 -6.30
CA ARG A 352 18.15 3.28 -7.41
C ARG A 352 17.14 4.22 -8.08
N PRO A 353 17.57 5.35 -8.66
CA PRO A 353 16.66 6.29 -9.33
C PRO A 353 15.73 5.66 -10.39
N PRO A 354 16.17 4.69 -11.24
CA PRO A 354 15.26 4.02 -12.17
C PRO A 354 14.17 3.19 -11.50
N GLN A 355 14.46 2.61 -10.33
CA GLN A 355 13.49 1.82 -9.57
C GLN A 355 12.44 2.72 -8.93
N LEU A 356 12.88 3.83 -8.35
CA LEU A 356 11.99 4.86 -7.80
C LEU A 356 11.01 5.38 -8.87
N LEU A 357 11.52 5.67 -10.06
CA LEU A 357 10.68 6.12 -11.18
C LEU A 357 9.68 5.04 -11.63
N ALA A 358 10.11 3.77 -11.71
CA ALA A 358 9.23 2.67 -12.07
C ALA A 358 8.08 2.49 -11.07
N ILE A 359 8.35 2.66 -9.77
CA ILE A 359 7.33 2.61 -8.69
C ILE A 359 6.34 3.78 -8.81
N ILE A 360 6.84 5.00 -9.02
CA ILE A 360 6.00 6.20 -9.19
C ILE A 360 5.04 6.01 -10.38
N ASN A 361 5.56 5.56 -11.52
CA ASN A 361 4.76 5.34 -12.74
C ASN A 361 3.83 4.12 -12.63
N TRP A 362 4.10 3.20 -11.70
CA TRP A 362 3.25 2.04 -11.46
C TRP A 362 1.98 2.37 -10.71
N ALA A 363 2.02 3.31 -9.75
CA ALA A 363 0.88 3.62 -8.90
C ALA A 363 -0.38 3.99 -9.71
N ASP A 364 -0.27 4.95 -10.63
CA ASP A 364 -1.39 5.40 -11.47
C ASP A 364 -1.91 4.27 -12.39
N LYS A 365 -1.00 3.45 -12.91
CA LYS A 365 -1.32 2.30 -13.76
C LYS A 365 -2.02 1.18 -12.98
N TYR A 366 -1.62 0.95 -11.73
CA TYR A 366 -2.21 -0.06 -10.85
C TYR A 366 -3.69 0.24 -10.61
N TYR A 367 -4.01 1.46 -10.15
CA TYR A 367 -5.39 1.88 -9.93
C TYR A 367 -6.24 1.82 -11.20
N SER A 368 -5.67 2.25 -12.34
CA SER A 368 -6.33 2.12 -13.65
C SER A 368 -6.64 0.66 -14.02
N LYS A 369 -5.76 -0.29 -13.70
CA LYS A 369 -5.97 -1.73 -13.94
C LYS A 369 -6.97 -2.34 -12.96
N MET A 370 -6.94 -1.96 -11.69
CA MET A 370 -7.91 -2.40 -10.69
C MET A 370 -9.33 -1.92 -11.01
N GLN A 371 -9.46 -0.68 -11.51
CA GLN A 371 -10.74 -0.15 -11.99
C GLN A 371 -11.27 -0.95 -13.20
N LYS A 372 -10.40 -1.35 -14.13
CA LYS A 372 -10.78 -2.25 -15.25
C LYS A 372 -11.25 -3.62 -14.76
N LEU A 373 -10.73 -4.10 -13.62
CA LEU A 373 -11.21 -5.31 -12.94
C LEU A 373 -12.50 -5.10 -12.15
N SER A 374 -13.11 -3.92 -12.20
CA SER A 374 -14.34 -3.54 -11.50
C SER A 374 -14.20 -3.50 -9.96
N ILE A 375 -13.00 -3.21 -9.47
CA ILE A 375 -12.75 -2.96 -8.05
C ILE A 375 -12.67 -1.44 -7.87
N PRO A 376 -13.57 -0.82 -7.08
CA PRO A 376 -13.51 0.61 -6.82
C PRO A 376 -12.31 0.94 -5.92
N GLU A 377 -11.76 2.13 -6.08
CA GLU A 377 -10.62 2.61 -5.28
C GLU A 377 -10.95 2.68 -3.78
N GLU A 378 -12.21 2.92 -3.43
CA GLU A 378 -12.71 2.91 -2.05
C GLU A 378 -12.60 1.53 -1.35
N GLU A 379 -12.50 0.44 -2.11
CA GLU A 379 -12.29 -0.90 -1.54
C GLU A 379 -10.80 -1.28 -1.43
N LEU A 380 -9.89 -0.42 -1.92
CA LEU A 380 -8.44 -0.61 -1.90
C LEU A 380 -7.84 0.13 -0.71
N GLU A 381 -8.04 -0.44 0.47
CA GLU A 381 -7.40 0.00 1.71
C GLU A 381 -6.40 -1.07 2.19
N PRO A 382 -5.16 -0.71 2.58
CA PRO A 382 -4.56 0.64 2.66
C PRO A 382 -4.15 1.23 1.29
N HIS A 383 -3.94 2.54 1.20
CA HIS A 383 -3.50 3.16 -0.06
C HIS A 383 -2.17 2.56 -0.54
N LEU A 384 -2.05 2.21 -1.82
CA LEU A 384 -0.95 1.42 -2.40
C LEU A 384 0.47 1.82 -1.96
N ILE A 385 0.71 3.13 -1.84
CA ILE A 385 1.98 3.74 -1.39
C ILE A 385 1.78 4.78 -0.28
N ASP A 386 0.74 4.64 0.55
CA ASP A 386 0.48 5.53 1.71
C ASP A 386 0.44 7.05 1.41
N ASN A 387 -0.08 7.44 0.25
CA ASN A 387 -0.07 8.83 -0.24
C ASN A 387 1.33 9.47 -0.36
N ARG A 388 2.41 8.67 -0.37
CA ARG A 388 3.80 9.14 -0.53
C ARG A 388 4.17 9.49 -1.96
N ALA A 389 3.24 9.40 -2.92
CA ALA A 389 3.48 9.69 -4.34
C ALA A 389 4.19 11.04 -4.56
N ALA A 390 3.68 12.10 -3.92
CA ALA A 390 4.24 13.45 -4.04
C ALA A 390 5.63 13.58 -3.39
N GLU A 391 5.87 12.85 -2.29
CA GLU A 391 7.17 12.78 -1.62
C GLU A 391 8.21 12.10 -2.52
N LEU A 392 7.88 10.92 -3.05
CA LEU A 392 8.75 10.15 -3.95
C LEU A 392 9.12 10.94 -5.21
N VAL A 393 8.15 11.66 -5.78
CA VAL A 393 8.40 12.56 -6.92
C VAL A 393 9.35 13.69 -6.54
N ARG A 394 9.18 14.27 -5.35
CA ARG A 394 10.07 15.32 -4.84
C ARG A 394 11.48 14.79 -4.65
N ASP A 395 11.62 13.58 -4.11
CA ASP A 395 12.91 12.97 -3.84
C ASP A 395 13.63 12.58 -5.13
N TYR A 396 12.91 11.99 -6.10
CA TYR A 396 13.43 11.73 -7.44
C TYR A 396 13.92 13.01 -8.12
N ARG A 397 13.11 14.08 -8.08
CA ARG A 397 13.49 15.40 -8.58
C ARG A 397 14.75 15.92 -7.87
N GLN A 398 14.83 15.76 -6.55
CA GLN A 398 15.97 16.25 -5.78
C GLN A 398 17.27 15.51 -6.12
N ILE A 399 17.21 14.23 -6.50
CA ILE A 399 18.38 13.46 -6.98
C ILE A 399 18.94 14.11 -8.25
N ILE A 400 18.08 14.41 -9.24
CA ILE A 400 18.53 15.06 -10.50
C ILE A 400 19.04 16.47 -10.23
N VAL A 401 18.33 17.25 -9.41
CA VAL A 401 18.74 18.61 -9.02
C VAL A 401 20.11 18.61 -8.36
N LYS A 402 20.36 17.70 -7.41
CA LYS A 402 21.68 17.55 -6.77
C LYS A 402 22.75 17.18 -7.80
N ALA A 403 22.46 16.27 -8.73
CA ALA A 403 23.42 15.89 -9.76
C ALA A 403 23.79 17.07 -10.68
N VAL A 404 22.82 17.90 -11.05
CA VAL A 404 23.04 19.14 -11.83
C VAL A 404 23.89 20.13 -11.03
N GLU A 405 23.52 20.40 -9.76
CA GLU A 405 24.24 21.33 -8.88
C GLU A 405 25.69 20.88 -8.64
N GLU A 406 25.91 19.62 -8.25
CA GLU A 406 27.25 19.06 -8.01
C GLU A 406 28.14 19.09 -9.25
N TRP A 407 27.56 18.90 -10.43
CA TRP A 407 28.32 18.96 -11.67
C TRP A 407 28.66 20.42 -12.05
N MET A 408 27.69 21.32 -11.93
CA MET A 408 27.90 22.76 -12.18
C MET A 408 28.91 23.36 -11.19
N ASP A 409 28.86 22.98 -9.92
CA ASP A 409 29.82 23.42 -8.89
C ASP A 409 31.23 22.90 -9.16
N ARG A 410 31.38 21.63 -9.58
CA ARG A 410 32.68 21.08 -9.98
C ARG A 410 33.27 21.85 -11.15
N MET A 411 32.46 22.13 -12.17
CA MET A 411 32.89 22.86 -13.35
C MET A 411 33.23 24.32 -13.01
N ALA A 412 32.41 24.99 -12.19
CA ALA A 412 32.67 26.33 -11.68
C ALA A 412 33.98 26.40 -10.87
N ALA A 413 34.27 25.39 -10.05
CA ALA A 413 35.53 25.30 -9.32
C ALA A 413 36.74 25.12 -10.26
N THR A 414 36.60 24.30 -11.31
CA THR A 414 37.62 24.14 -12.36
C THR A 414 37.85 25.45 -13.10
N ASP A 415 36.80 26.12 -13.58
CA ASP A 415 36.88 27.41 -14.27
C ASP A 415 37.56 28.47 -13.42
N LYS A 416 37.12 28.61 -12.16
CA LYS A 416 37.69 29.57 -11.22
C LYS A 416 39.18 29.33 -11.01
N ARG A 417 39.58 28.07 -10.89
CA ARG A 417 40.98 27.71 -10.73
C ARG A 417 41.79 28.03 -11.99
N SER A 418 41.33 27.58 -13.16
CA SER A 418 42.02 27.84 -14.43
C SER A 418 42.16 29.32 -14.73
N PHE A 419 41.15 30.12 -14.39
CA PHE A 419 41.19 31.56 -14.53
C PHE A 419 42.22 32.21 -13.60
N LEU A 420 42.22 31.85 -12.30
CA LEU A 420 43.14 32.42 -11.32
C LEU A 420 44.59 31.99 -11.53
N ASP A 421 44.79 30.75 -12.01
CA ASP A 421 46.11 30.20 -12.37
C ASP A 421 46.58 30.71 -13.76
N GLN A 422 45.72 31.47 -14.48
CA GLN A 422 45.96 31.99 -15.83
C GLN A 422 46.38 30.91 -16.84
N ASP A 423 45.72 29.76 -16.73
CA ASP A 423 46.04 28.58 -17.53
C ASP A 423 45.68 28.81 -19.01
N ALA A 424 46.70 28.95 -19.85
CA ALA A 424 46.55 29.12 -21.29
C ALA A 424 45.96 27.88 -21.98
N ASP A 425 46.12 26.69 -21.38
CA ASP A 425 45.58 25.45 -21.93
C ASP A 425 44.07 25.30 -21.66
N ALA A 426 43.48 26.11 -20.78
CA ALA A 426 42.05 26.10 -20.51
C ALA A 426 41.21 26.92 -21.52
N ILE A 427 41.89 27.73 -22.34
CA ILE A 427 41.30 28.50 -23.44
C ILE A 427 41.67 27.80 -24.76
N GLU A 428 40.75 27.80 -25.71
CA GLU A 428 41.01 27.36 -27.08
C GLU A 428 40.44 28.32 -28.11
N LYS A 429 40.83 28.14 -29.37
CA LYS A 429 40.18 28.81 -30.50
C LYS A 429 39.24 27.82 -31.17
N ASN A 430 37.99 28.23 -31.36
CA ASN A 430 37.02 27.44 -32.12
C ASN A 430 37.40 27.37 -33.61
N VAL A 431 36.58 26.68 -34.42
CA VAL A 431 36.82 26.50 -35.86
C VAL A 431 36.94 27.84 -36.62
N ASP A 432 36.26 28.87 -36.11
CA ASP A 432 36.25 30.24 -36.67
C ASP A 432 37.38 31.12 -36.11
N GLY A 433 38.25 30.58 -35.26
CA GLY A 433 39.38 31.29 -34.66
C GLY A 433 39.00 32.16 -33.46
N ILE A 434 37.78 32.05 -32.95
CA ILE A 434 37.25 32.78 -31.79
C ILE A 434 37.73 32.09 -30.51
N PHE A 435 38.27 32.87 -29.57
CA PHE A 435 38.67 32.35 -28.26
C PHE A 435 37.46 31.94 -27.43
N GLN A 436 37.49 30.76 -26.82
CA GLN A 436 36.44 30.22 -25.96
C GLN A 436 37.03 29.38 -24.83
N THR A 437 36.28 29.18 -23.75
CA THR A 437 36.69 28.22 -22.71
C THR A 437 36.39 26.78 -23.13
N LYS A 438 37.26 25.84 -22.77
CA LYS A 438 37.03 24.41 -23.06
C LYS A 438 35.81 23.83 -22.33
N THR A 439 35.39 24.44 -21.23
CA THR A 439 34.27 23.95 -20.39
C THR A 439 32.90 24.37 -20.93
N LEU A 440 32.81 25.32 -21.88
CA LEU A 440 31.54 25.80 -22.43
C LEU A 440 30.72 24.68 -23.08
N GLY A 441 31.34 23.93 -24.00
CA GLY A 441 30.65 22.83 -24.71
C GLY A 441 30.27 21.68 -23.78
N ASP A 442 31.16 21.33 -22.84
CA ASP A 442 30.91 20.29 -21.84
C ASP A 442 29.73 20.66 -20.93
N MET A 443 29.58 21.94 -20.56
CA MET A 443 28.44 22.42 -19.77
C MET A 443 27.12 22.10 -20.43
N TRP A 444 26.96 22.56 -21.67
CA TRP A 444 25.70 22.42 -22.39
C TRP A 444 25.40 20.96 -22.74
N ARG A 445 26.44 20.14 -23.00
CA ARG A 445 26.28 18.70 -23.16
C ARG A 445 25.72 18.06 -21.90
N MET A 446 26.27 18.38 -20.73
CA MET A 446 25.80 17.80 -19.47
C MET A 446 24.38 18.25 -19.12
N LEU A 447 24.04 19.53 -19.29
CA LEU A 447 22.68 20.01 -19.07
C LEU A 447 21.67 19.27 -19.95
N ARG A 448 22.03 19.00 -21.21
CA ARG A 448 21.21 18.19 -22.13
C ARG A 448 21.05 16.74 -21.67
N GLU A 449 22.12 16.11 -21.19
CA GLU A 449 22.07 14.75 -20.65
C GLU A 449 21.14 14.66 -19.43
N GLN A 450 21.23 15.60 -18.49
CA GLN A 450 20.35 15.64 -17.32
C GLN A 450 18.90 15.98 -17.69
N LEU A 451 18.70 16.81 -18.72
CA LEU A 451 17.37 17.12 -19.24
C LEU A 451 16.72 15.88 -19.84
N PHE A 452 17.48 15.02 -20.51
CA PHE A 452 16.99 13.75 -21.04
C PHE A 452 16.56 12.78 -19.91
N VAL A 453 17.30 12.74 -18.80
CA VAL A 453 16.91 11.95 -17.61
C VAL A 453 15.64 12.51 -16.96
N ALA A 454 15.47 13.82 -16.92
CA ALA A 454 14.22 14.42 -16.45
C ALA A 454 13.05 14.11 -17.40
N ALA A 455 13.30 14.14 -18.72
CA ALA A 455 12.31 13.82 -19.74
C ALA A 455 11.83 12.36 -19.68
N SER A 456 12.71 11.42 -19.33
CA SER A 456 12.33 10.00 -19.20
C SER A 456 11.39 9.72 -18.03
N SER A 457 11.12 10.71 -17.18
CA SER A 457 10.15 10.58 -16.10
C SER A 457 8.68 10.61 -16.55
N ASP A 458 8.40 11.04 -17.80
CA ASP A 458 7.05 11.25 -18.36
C ASP A 458 6.15 12.19 -17.53
N ARG A 459 6.73 12.94 -16.58
CA ARG A 459 6.02 13.85 -15.68
C ARG A 459 6.53 15.28 -15.81
N THR A 460 5.60 16.20 -16.05
CA THR A 460 5.92 17.62 -16.28
C THR A 460 6.42 18.33 -15.01
N ASP A 461 5.95 17.93 -13.83
CA ASP A 461 6.33 18.55 -12.54
C ASP A 461 7.80 18.28 -12.16
N VAL A 462 8.33 17.10 -12.50
CA VAL A 462 9.75 16.76 -12.36
C VAL A 462 10.58 17.59 -13.34
N ALA A 463 10.20 17.60 -14.62
CA ALA A 463 10.91 18.33 -15.65
C ALA A 463 10.98 19.83 -15.34
N GLU A 464 9.86 20.46 -14.98
CA GLU A 464 9.79 21.88 -14.62
C GLU A 464 10.74 22.26 -13.47
N GLY A 465 10.79 21.44 -12.42
CA GLY A 465 11.67 21.73 -11.28
C GLY A 465 13.15 21.48 -11.56
N VAL A 466 13.49 20.52 -12.43
CA VAL A 466 14.87 20.33 -12.90
C VAL A 466 15.31 21.51 -13.78
N ILE A 467 14.45 21.96 -14.71
CA ILE A 467 14.71 23.11 -15.58
C ILE A 467 14.95 24.38 -14.74
N GLU A 468 14.16 24.61 -13.69
CA GLU A 468 14.36 25.75 -12.79
C GLU A 468 15.74 25.69 -12.10
N SER A 469 16.19 24.50 -11.67
CA SER A 469 17.53 24.31 -11.11
C SER A 469 18.62 24.61 -12.15
N MET A 470 18.44 24.19 -13.41
CA MET A 470 19.37 24.49 -14.50
C MET A 470 19.50 26.00 -14.75
N PHE A 471 18.38 26.73 -14.82
CA PHE A 471 18.41 28.19 -14.98
C PHE A 471 19.08 28.89 -13.78
N ARG A 472 18.84 28.41 -12.56
CA ARG A 472 19.54 28.90 -11.36
C ARG A 472 21.04 28.66 -11.43
N ALA A 473 21.47 27.48 -11.87
CA ALA A 473 22.88 27.14 -12.02
C ALA A 473 23.58 27.99 -13.11
N LEU A 474 22.91 28.23 -14.25
CA LEU A 474 23.40 29.12 -15.31
C LEU A 474 23.55 30.57 -14.80
N THR A 475 22.55 31.07 -14.08
CA THR A 475 22.58 32.40 -13.46
C THR A 475 23.70 32.51 -12.41
N ALA A 476 23.89 31.46 -11.59
CA ALA A 476 24.96 31.41 -10.60
C ALA A 476 26.35 31.46 -11.25
N ARG A 477 26.55 30.76 -12.38
CA ARG A 477 27.80 30.81 -13.15
C ARG A 477 28.08 32.21 -13.70
N GLN A 478 27.07 32.92 -14.21
CA GLN A 478 27.24 34.30 -14.67
C GLN A 478 27.69 35.23 -13.53
N ARG A 479 27.04 35.14 -12.36
CA ARG A 479 27.43 35.92 -11.18
C ARG A 479 28.83 35.59 -10.69
N MET A 480 29.21 34.32 -10.74
CA MET A 480 30.56 33.88 -10.41
C MET A 480 31.58 34.55 -11.33
N TRP A 481 31.39 34.48 -12.66
CA TRP A 481 32.30 35.12 -13.61
C TRP A 481 32.41 36.63 -13.39
N GLN A 482 31.27 37.30 -13.17
CA GLN A 482 31.26 38.73 -12.87
C GLN A 482 32.11 39.06 -11.63
N SER A 483 31.91 38.34 -10.52
CA SER A 483 32.64 38.56 -9.27
C SER A 483 34.14 38.34 -9.44
N ILE A 484 34.54 37.24 -10.08
CA ILE A 484 35.95 36.89 -10.24
C ILE A 484 36.66 37.89 -11.17
N VAL A 485 36.01 38.31 -12.26
CA VAL A 485 36.57 39.32 -13.18
C VAL A 485 36.75 40.67 -12.49
N GLU A 486 35.77 41.09 -11.69
CA GLU A 486 35.85 42.34 -10.92
C GLU A 486 36.95 42.28 -9.85
N GLU A 487 37.06 41.17 -9.12
CA GLU A 487 38.11 40.94 -8.13
C GLU A 487 39.50 40.96 -8.76
N GLU A 488 39.69 40.26 -9.89
CA GLU A 488 40.99 40.18 -10.57
C GLU A 488 41.43 41.53 -11.13
N LEU A 489 40.49 42.31 -11.68
CA LEU A 489 40.75 43.66 -12.17
C LEU A 489 41.35 44.55 -11.08
N THR A 490 40.93 44.42 -9.82
CA THR A 490 41.47 45.26 -8.73
C THR A 490 42.97 45.09 -8.51
N LYS A 491 43.53 43.90 -8.85
CA LYS A 491 44.97 43.63 -8.72
C LYS A 491 45.80 44.48 -9.68
N TYR A 492 45.28 44.78 -10.86
CA TYR A 492 45.99 45.50 -11.92
C TYR A 492 45.78 47.02 -11.90
N ILE A 493 44.75 47.52 -11.22
CA ILE A 493 44.45 48.97 -11.17
C ILE A 493 45.46 49.74 -10.31
N SER A 494 46.15 49.11 -9.36
CA SER A 494 47.06 49.79 -8.43
C SER A 494 48.25 50.50 -9.15
N PRO A 495 48.70 51.68 -8.66
CA PRO A 495 49.89 52.38 -9.19
C PRO A 495 51.15 51.52 -9.26
N ASN A 496 51.30 50.59 -8.31
CA ASN A 496 52.45 49.69 -8.16
C ASN A 496 52.07 48.22 -8.41
N ALA A 497 51.02 47.98 -9.20
CA ALA A 497 50.58 46.62 -9.52
C ALA A 497 51.69 45.86 -10.27
N ASP A 498 51.85 44.58 -9.97
CA ASP A 498 52.59 43.68 -10.83
C ASP A 498 51.78 43.44 -12.09
N LEU A 499 52.38 43.71 -13.25
CA LEU A 499 51.73 43.57 -14.55
C LEU A 499 51.99 42.19 -15.17
N ASP A 500 52.76 41.34 -14.49
CA ASP A 500 52.92 39.96 -14.89
C ASP A 500 51.54 39.26 -14.84
N GLY A 501 51.15 38.65 -15.97
CA GLY A 501 49.83 38.05 -16.14
C GLY A 501 48.71 38.95 -16.70
N LEU A 502 48.96 40.20 -17.07
CA LEU A 502 47.94 41.06 -17.68
C LEU A 502 47.45 40.55 -19.05
N VAL A 503 48.36 40.07 -19.88
CA VAL A 503 48.03 39.54 -21.22
C VAL A 503 47.17 38.26 -21.13
N PRO A 504 47.53 37.25 -20.30
CA PRO A 504 46.64 36.13 -20.03
C PRO A 504 45.26 36.56 -19.51
N PHE A 505 45.20 37.52 -18.58
CA PHE A 505 43.92 38.06 -18.09
C PHE A 505 43.08 38.70 -19.20
N GLN A 506 43.71 39.45 -20.11
CA GLN A 506 43.06 40.02 -21.29
C GLN A 506 42.52 38.94 -22.24
N ASP A 507 43.29 37.88 -22.49
CA ASP A 507 42.85 36.74 -23.29
C ASP A 507 41.65 36.02 -22.63
N TRP A 508 41.66 35.87 -21.30
CA TRP A 508 40.53 35.36 -20.53
C TRP A 508 39.29 36.25 -20.63
N LEU A 509 39.42 37.58 -20.54
CA LEU A 509 38.29 38.51 -20.70
C LEU A 509 37.62 38.38 -22.07
N VAL A 510 38.44 38.25 -23.13
CA VAL A 510 37.93 38.04 -24.49
C VAL A 510 37.25 36.67 -24.60
N SER A 511 37.85 35.62 -24.04
CA SER A 511 37.28 34.26 -24.05
C SER A 511 35.94 34.19 -23.32
N ILE A 512 35.84 34.75 -22.13
CA ILE A 512 34.60 34.78 -21.34
C ILE A 512 33.53 35.60 -22.06
N ALA A 513 33.89 36.75 -22.66
CA ALA A 513 32.96 37.56 -23.44
C ALA A 513 32.42 36.80 -24.66
N ASN A 514 33.31 36.13 -25.40
CA ASN A 514 32.93 35.31 -26.55
C ASN A 514 32.02 34.15 -26.13
N ASP A 515 32.32 33.44 -25.04
CA ASP A 515 31.47 32.36 -24.52
C ASP A 515 30.04 32.84 -24.25
N GLN A 516 29.89 34.05 -23.69
CA GLN A 516 28.56 34.61 -23.41
C GLN A 516 27.80 34.92 -24.70
N ILE A 517 28.48 35.44 -25.72
CA ILE A 517 27.89 35.70 -27.03
C ILE A 517 27.53 34.38 -27.73
N LEU A 518 28.42 33.38 -27.73
CA LEU A 518 28.14 32.05 -28.27
C LEU A 518 26.91 31.39 -27.63
N CYS A 519 26.61 31.69 -26.37
CA CYS A 519 25.39 31.20 -25.72
C CYS A 519 24.11 31.80 -26.33
N ILE A 520 24.15 32.97 -26.96
CA ILE A 520 22.99 33.72 -27.45
C ILE A 520 23.04 34.09 -28.95
N ASP A 521 24.11 33.74 -29.65
CA ASP A 521 24.35 34.15 -31.03
C ASP A 521 23.40 33.43 -32.00
N GLU A 522 22.61 34.22 -32.72
CA GLU A 522 21.61 33.77 -33.69
C GLU A 522 21.99 34.13 -35.14
N SER A 523 23.21 34.62 -35.36
CA SER A 523 23.61 35.27 -36.62
C SER A 523 23.59 34.38 -37.87
N GLU A 524 23.44 33.05 -37.73
CA GLU A 524 23.46 32.10 -38.86
C GLU A 524 22.17 31.30 -39.08
N ILE A 525 21.05 31.60 -38.40
CA ILE A 525 19.80 30.80 -38.50
C ILE A 525 19.27 30.70 -39.94
N ASP A 526 19.52 31.70 -40.79
CA ASP A 526 19.03 31.77 -42.17
C ASP A 526 19.94 31.05 -43.22
N VAL A 527 21.05 30.45 -42.80
CA VAL A 527 21.98 29.74 -43.68
C VAL A 527 21.86 28.23 -43.49
N VAL A 528 21.83 27.46 -44.58
CA VAL A 528 21.81 25.99 -44.54
C VAL A 528 23.08 25.48 -43.83
N GLY A 529 22.93 25.07 -42.56
CA GLY A 529 24.03 24.60 -41.73
C GLY A 529 24.47 25.56 -40.62
N GLY A 530 23.81 26.71 -40.42
CA GLY A 530 24.14 27.65 -39.36
C GLY A 530 23.96 27.04 -37.97
N GLN A 531 24.95 27.25 -37.09
CA GLN A 531 24.87 26.79 -35.70
C GLN A 531 23.84 27.62 -34.94
N GLN A 532 22.90 26.93 -34.29
CA GLN A 532 21.98 27.56 -33.34
C GLN A 532 22.70 27.86 -32.04
N SER A 533 22.38 29.00 -31.42
CA SER A 533 22.87 29.33 -30.08
C SER A 533 22.59 28.19 -29.08
N TYR A 534 23.45 28.07 -28.08
CA TYR A 534 23.23 27.07 -27.03
C TYR A 534 21.91 27.30 -26.28
N LEU A 535 21.57 28.56 -25.98
CA LEU A 535 20.35 28.90 -25.24
C LEU A 535 19.08 28.61 -26.05
N THR A 536 19.06 28.94 -27.35
CA THR A 536 17.92 28.66 -28.24
C THR A 536 17.74 27.16 -28.45
N SER A 537 18.85 26.41 -28.55
CA SER A 537 18.81 24.95 -28.63
C SER A 537 18.22 24.34 -27.36
N PHE A 538 18.63 24.86 -26.20
CA PHE A 538 18.11 24.44 -24.90
C PHE A 538 16.62 24.79 -24.74
N GLU A 539 16.19 25.98 -25.14
CA GLU A 539 14.79 26.42 -25.12
C GLU A 539 13.86 25.48 -25.91
N ARG A 540 14.29 25.08 -27.12
CA ARG A 540 13.53 24.13 -27.94
C ARG A 540 13.45 22.74 -27.31
N GLU A 541 14.48 22.33 -26.56
CA GLU A 541 14.52 21.03 -25.88
C GLU A 541 13.65 21.00 -24.62
N ILE A 542 13.48 22.13 -23.93
CA ILE A 542 12.62 22.24 -22.73
C ILE A 542 11.14 22.46 -23.05
N GLU A 543 10.81 23.14 -24.15
CA GLU A 543 9.43 23.46 -24.54
C GLU A 543 8.47 22.25 -24.56
N PRO A 544 8.81 21.08 -25.13
CA PRO A 544 7.91 19.92 -25.13
C PRO A 544 7.79 19.22 -23.77
N LEU A 545 8.66 19.53 -22.80
CA LEU A 545 8.75 18.83 -21.51
C LEU A 545 7.94 19.50 -20.39
N VAL A 546 7.45 20.71 -20.62
CA VAL A 546 6.75 21.50 -19.62
C VAL A 546 5.26 21.63 -19.90
N SER A 547 4.49 21.95 -18.86
CA SER A 547 3.09 22.26 -19.04
C SER A 547 2.90 23.58 -19.80
N PRO A 548 1.80 23.75 -20.56
CA PRO A 548 1.48 25.03 -21.20
C PRO A 548 1.35 26.21 -20.21
N ALA A 549 1.04 25.92 -18.94
CA ALA A 549 0.97 26.91 -17.87
C ALA A 549 2.35 27.42 -17.44
N TYR A 550 3.40 26.60 -17.59
CA TYR A 550 4.77 26.93 -17.21
C TYR A 550 5.57 27.61 -18.33
N ALA A 551 5.13 27.49 -19.59
CA ALA A 551 5.79 28.10 -20.75
C ALA A 551 6.10 29.62 -20.61
N PRO A 552 5.23 30.48 -20.05
CA PRO A 552 5.55 31.89 -19.82
C PRO A 552 6.71 32.11 -18.85
N ASN A 553 6.87 31.22 -17.86
CA ASN A 553 7.97 31.29 -16.90
C ASN A 553 9.30 30.98 -17.58
N ILE A 554 9.33 29.95 -18.45
CA ILE A 554 10.51 29.65 -19.28
C ILE A 554 10.88 30.84 -20.15
N ALA A 555 9.93 31.41 -20.89
CA ALA A 555 10.21 32.55 -21.75
C ALA A 555 10.83 33.72 -20.97
N THR A 556 10.29 34.00 -19.77
CA THR A 556 10.82 35.04 -18.87
C THR A 556 12.23 34.73 -18.39
N GLN A 557 12.50 33.48 -17.98
CA GLN A 557 13.82 33.05 -17.50
C GLN A 557 14.86 33.04 -18.63
N THR A 558 14.50 32.57 -19.82
CA THR A 558 15.33 32.61 -21.02
C THR A 558 15.69 34.04 -21.41
N GLU A 559 14.72 34.96 -21.43
CA GLU A 559 14.96 36.37 -21.75
C GLU A 559 15.87 37.03 -20.69
N THR A 560 15.61 36.77 -19.40
CA THR A 560 16.46 37.26 -18.31
C THR A 560 17.90 36.76 -18.45
N LEU A 561 18.07 35.47 -18.74
CA LEU A 561 19.38 34.86 -18.91
C LEU A 561 20.11 35.42 -20.15
N ARG A 562 19.37 35.66 -21.25
CA ARG A 562 19.88 36.29 -22.48
C ARG A 562 20.42 37.69 -22.20
N PHE A 563 19.69 38.53 -21.44
CA PHE A 563 20.20 39.83 -21.04
C PHE A 563 21.44 39.72 -20.16
N ALA A 564 21.45 38.79 -19.21
CA ALA A 564 22.61 38.58 -18.34
C ALA A 564 23.87 38.13 -19.11
N TYR A 565 23.73 37.36 -20.20
CA TYR A 565 24.83 37.04 -21.10
C TYR A 565 25.39 38.29 -21.79
N VAL A 566 24.52 39.16 -22.32
CA VAL A 566 24.94 40.43 -22.95
C VAL A 566 25.63 41.35 -21.93
N ASP A 567 25.08 41.46 -20.73
CA ASP A 567 25.62 42.30 -19.66
C ASP A 567 27.02 41.85 -19.25
N LEU A 568 27.22 40.53 -19.03
CA LEU A 568 28.52 39.98 -18.68
C LEU A 568 29.54 40.13 -19.81
N ALA A 569 29.14 39.88 -21.07
CA ALA A 569 30.01 40.11 -22.23
C ALA A 569 30.46 41.58 -22.30
N THR A 570 29.50 42.50 -22.18
CA THR A 570 29.76 43.94 -22.19
C THR A 570 30.69 44.34 -21.05
N LYS A 571 30.48 43.78 -19.86
CA LYS A 571 31.32 44.02 -18.69
C LYS A 571 32.75 43.52 -18.89
N CYS A 572 32.94 42.34 -19.46
CA CYS A 572 34.26 41.80 -19.77
C CYS A 572 35.00 42.69 -20.79
N ILE A 573 34.32 43.15 -21.85
CA ILE A 573 34.91 44.06 -22.84
C ILE A 573 35.19 45.45 -22.25
N GLN A 574 34.29 45.98 -21.42
CA GLN A 574 34.51 47.24 -20.71
C GLN A 574 35.74 47.14 -19.80
N THR A 575 35.89 46.02 -19.08
CA THR A 575 37.05 45.72 -18.23
C THR A 575 38.34 45.61 -19.06
N PHE A 576 38.28 44.95 -20.23
CA PHE A 576 39.38 44.86 -21.16
C PHE A 576 39.84 46.25 -21.62
N CYS A 577 38.92 47.07 -22.14
CA CYS A 577 39.22 48.45 -22.55
C CYS A 577 39.76 49.29 -21.38
N THR A 578 39.16 49.17 -20.19
CA THR A 578 39.62 49.89 -19.00
C THR A 578 41.05 49.50 -18.63
N SER A 579 41.40 48.22 -18.72
CA SER A 579 42.77 47.75 -18.44
C SER A 579 43.79 48.41 -19.38
N ILE A 580 43.48 48.51 -20.68
CA ILE A 580 44.33 49.20 -21.66
C ILE A 580 44.54 50.68 -21.28
N PHE A 581 43.48 51.43 -20.97
CA PHE A 581 43.62 52.86 -20.66
C PHE A 581 44.30 53.13 -19.31
N VAL A 582 43.99 52.33 -18.29
CA VAL A 582 44.47 52.54 -16.92
C VAL A 582 45.90 52.04 -16.73
N ILE A 583 46.37 51.10 -17.56
CA ILE A 583 47.68 50.47 -17.45
C ILE A 583 48.59 50.94 -18.59
N ASP A 584 48.25 50.64 -19.85
CA ASP A 584 49.14 50.90 -20.99
C ASP A 584 49.27 52.40 -21.30
N PHE A 585 48.16 53.14 -21.20
CA PHE A 585 48.14 54.58 -21.46
C PHE A 585 48.37 55.45 -20.21
N ARG A 586 48.67 54.87 -19.04
CA ARG A 586 48.79 55.61 -17.76
C ARG A 586 49.79 56.76 -17.84
N SER A 587 50.99 56.49 -18.35
CA SER A 587 52.06 57.49 -18.49
C SER A 587 51.69 58.55 -19.51
N THR A 588 51.19 58.14 -20.67
CA THR A 588 50.80 59.04 -21.76
C THR A 588 49.64 59.96 -21.37
N MET A 589 48.65 59.44 -20.63
CA MET A 589 47.50 60.22 -20.16
C MET A 589 47.88 61.29 -19.13
N ALA A 590 48.91 61.05 -18.31
CA ALA A 590 49.44 62.06 -17.40
C ALA A 590 50.13 63.21 -18.15
N GLU A 591 50.76 62.91 -19.28
CA GLU A 591 51.47 63.89 -20.13
C GLU A 591 50.53 64.73 -21.01
N PHE A 592 49.34 64.21 -21.37
CA PHE A 592 48.39 64.89 -22.27
C PHE A 592 47.93 66.27 -21.79
N PHE A 593 47.97 66.53 -20.48
CA PHE A 593 47.48 67.78 -19.87
C PHE A 593 48.57 68.59 -19.16
N THR A 594 49.83 68.19 -19.24
CA THR A 594 50.97 68.95 -18.72
C THR A 594 51.81 69.45 -19.90
N GLN A 595 51.92 70.77 -20.07
CA GLN A 595 52.92 71.32 -21.00
C GLN A 595 54.31 70.90 -20.53
N THR A 596 55.12 70.39 -21.45
CA THR A 596 56.50 69.96 -21.25
C THR A 596 57.35 70.93 -20.43
#